data_AF-A0A1M5D1P9-F1
#
_entry.id   AF-A0A1M5D1P9-F1
#
_cell.length_a   1.000
_cell.length_b   1.000
_cell.length_c   1.000
_cell.angle_alpha   90.00
_cell.angle_beta   90.00
_cell.angle_gamma   90.00
#
_symmetry.space_group_name_H-M   'P 1'
#
loop_
_entity.id
_entity.type
_entity.pdbx_description
1 polymer ?
#
loop_
_entity_poly.entity_id
_entity_poly.type
_entity_poly.pdbx_seq_one_letter_code
_entity_poly.pdbx_strand_id
1 'polypeptide(L)' 'MSLFEGKKIVAASGVAGFGDCENIKIKRGKDFSIVGDFCTSIKEKRPYAPKVTAVAAIQADEILRMVNKLEKE' A
#
# COMPACT_ATOMS: atom_id res chain seq x y z
N MET A 1 -20.17 -15.88 3.72
CA MET A 1 -18.80 -15.80 4.25
C MET A 1 -18.02 -14.81 3.40
N SER A 2 -17.46 -13.76 4.00
CA SER A 2 -16.67 -12.76 3.27
C SER A 2 -15.30 -13.34 2.92
N LEU A 3 -14.79 -13.10 1.70
CA LEU A 3 -13.49 -13.62 1.22
C LEU A 3 -12.30 -13.25 2.13
N PHE A 4 -12.48 -12.19 2.92
CA PHE A 4 -11.45 -11.54 3.71
C PHE A 4 -11.64 -11.70 5.22
N GLU A 5 -12.66 -12.42 5.66
CA GLU A 5 -12.93 -12.64 7.08
C GLU A 5 -11.74 -13.34 7.75
N GLY A 6 -11.21 -12.74 8.82
CA GLY A 6 -10.05 -13.24 9.56
C GLY A 6 -8.68 -13.06 8.87
N LYS A 7 -8.60 -12.38 7.71
CA LYS A 7 -7.34 -12.16 6.99
C LYS A 7 -6.85 -10.72 7.18
N LYS A 8 -5.53 -10.57 7.28
CA LYS A 8 -4.85 -9.27 7.17
C LYS A 8 -4.66 -8.91 5.71
N ILE A 9 -4.97 -7.66 5.33
CA ILE A 9 -4.95 -7.23 3.92
C ILE A 9 -4.04 -6.03 3.75
N VAL A 10 -3.18 -6.06 2.74
CA VAL A 10 -2.47 -4.86 2.28
C VAL A 10 -2.81 -4.59 0.82
N ALA A 11 -3.27 -3.37 0.52
CA ALA A 11 -3.71 -2.95 -0.80
C ALA A 11 -3.00 -1.68 -1.27
N ALA A 12 -3.08 -1.40 -2.57
CA ALA A 12 -2.56 -0.17 -3.17
C ALA A 12 -3.71 0.73 -3.66
N SER A 13 -3.53 2.05 -3.55
CA SER A 13 -4.45 3.04 -4.15
C SER A 13 -3.69 4.28 -4.59
N GLY A 14 -3.73 4.57 -5.90
CA GLY A 14 -3.00 5.70 -6.46
C GLY A 14 -1.52 5.42 -6.70
N VAL A 15 -1.24 4.68 -7.79
CA VAL A 15 0.12 4.26 -8.20
C VAL A 15 0.52 4.84 -9.56
N ALA A 16 -0.30 5.71 -10.14
CA ALA A 16 -0.08 6.25 -11.47
C ALA A 16 0.71 7.58 -11.42
N GLY A 17 1.38 7.91 -12.52
CA GLY A 17 2.23 9.10 -12.62
C GLY A 17 3.65 8.90 -12.09
N PHE A 18 4.38 10.01 -11.99
CA PHE A 18 5.77 10.09 -11.55
C PHE A 18 6.06 11.49 -10.97
N GLY A 19 7.17 11.62 -10.24
CA GLY A 19 7.66 12.92 -9.73
C GLY A 19 6.99 13.39 -8.44
N ASP A 20 6.19 12.54 -7.78
CA ASP A 20 5.38 12.86 -6.62
C ASP A 20 5.37 11.74 -5.56
N CYS A 21 6.42 10.90 -5.53
CA CYS A 21 6.51 9.76 -4.61
C CYS A 21 6.53 10.18 -3.13
N GLU A 22 6.91 11.42 -2.81
CA GLU A 22 6.82 12.01 -1.48
C GLU A 22 5.38 12.08 -0.95
N ASN A 23 4.38 11.99 -1.83
CA ASN A 23 2.96 11.98 -1.45
C ASN A 23 2.42 10.56 -1.15
N ILE A 24 3.23 9.51 -1.30
CA ILE A 24 2.82 8.15 -0.92
C ILE A 24 2.60 8.10 0.60
N LYS A 25 1.41 7.61 1.00
CA LYS A 25 0.98 7.51 2.39
C LYS A 25 0.50 6.10 2.70
N ILE A 26 0.48 5.76 3.98
CA ILE A 26 -0.10 4.52 4.50
C ILE A 26 -1.35 4.87 5.31
N LYS A 27 -2.49 4.30 4.95
CA LYS A 27 -3.73 4.35 5.75
C LYS A 27 -3.94 2.97 6.39
N ARG A 28 -3.96 2.91 7.72
CA ARG A 28 -4.09 1.67 8.48
C ARG A 28 -5.48 1.56 9.11
N GLY A 29 -6.05 0.36 9.05
CA GLY A 29 -7.21 -0.06 9.83
C GLY A 29 -6.85 -1.20 10.77
N LYS A 30 -7.86 -1.84 11.37
CA LYS A 30 -7.65 -2.96 12.31
C LYS A 30 -6.91 -4.13 11.67
N ASP A 31 -7.43 -4.62 10.55
CA ASP A 31 -6.91 -5.81 9.85
C ASP A 31 -6.48 -5.48 8.41
N PHE A 32 -6.26 -4.20 8.09
CA PHE A 32 -5.83 -3.81 6.75
C PHE A 32 -4.92 -2.60 6.72
N SER A 33 -4.21 -2.43 5.60
CA SER A 33 -3.47 -1.21 5.27
C SER A 33 -3.56 -0.93 3.78
N ILE A 34 -3.63 0.34 3.42
CA ILE A 34 -3.66 0.79 2.03
C ILE A 34 -2.49 1.74 1.83
N VAL A 35 -1.74 1.55 0.74
CA VAL A 35 -0.53 2.31 0.42
C VAL A 35 -0.71 3.01 -0.93
N GLY A 36 -0.29 4.27 -1.02
CA GLY A 36 -0.22 5.02 -2.27
C GLY A 36 -0.55 6.49 -2.10
N ASP A 37 -0.78 7.20 -3.18
CA ASP A 37 -1.07 8.64 -3.14
C ASP A 37 -2.55 8.98 -2.90
N PHE A 38 -3.46 8.00 -3.07
CA PHE A 38 -4.92 8.15 -2.95
C PHE A 38 -5.57 9.20 -3.87
N CYS A 39 -4.87 9.69 -4.88
CA CYS A 39 -5.33 10.74 -5.77
C CYS A 39 -5.26 10.34 -7.25
N THR A 40 -4.25 9.57 -7.66
CA THR A 40 -4.03 9.27 -9.07
C THR A 40 -4.77 8.03 -9.55
N SER A 41 -5.20 8.03 -10.81
CA SER A 41 -5.83 6.89 -11.46
C SER A 41 -5.12 6.55 -12.76
N ILE A 42 -5.11 5.26 -13.09
CA ILE A 42 -4.55 4.76 -14.36
C ILE A 42 -5.37 5.21 -15.59
N LYS A 43 -6.58 5.77 -15.36
CA LYS A 43 -7.40 6.36 -16.41
C LYS A 43 -6.84 7.69 -16.92
N GLU A 44 -6.15 8.46 -16.06
CA GLU A 44 -5.55 9.75 -16.45
C GLU A 44 -4.03 9.71 -16.59
N LYS A 45 -3.34 8.87 -15.83
CA LYS A 45 -1.87 8.79 -15.80
C LYS A 45 -1.39 7.35 -16.03
N ARG A 46 -0.19 7.18 -16.58
CA ARG A 46 0.41 5.83 -16.75
C ARG A 46 1.01 5.32 -15.44
N PRO A 47 0.90 4.03 -15.11
CA PRO A 47 1.58 3.42 -13.97
C PRO A 47 3.04 3.12 -14.33
N TYR A 48 3.95 4.04 -14.00
CA TYR A 48 5.38 3.85 -14.27
C TYR A 48 6.03 2.99 -13.18
N ALA A 49 6.98 2.15 -13.60
CA ALA A 49 7.65 1.19 -12.73
C ALA A 49 8.19 1.80 -11.41
N PRO A 50 8.84 2.98 -11.39
CA PRO A 50 9.40 3.52 -10.14
C PRO A 50 8.37 3.71 -9.02
N LYS A 51 7.22 4.34 -9.33
CA LYS A 51 6.16 4.59 -8.33
C LYS A 51 5.46 3.31 -7.92
N VAL A 52 5.17 2.43 -8.89
CA VAL A 52 4.56 1.11 -8.63
C VAL A 52 5.46 0.27 -7.70
N THR A 53 6.76 0.21 -7.99
CA THR A 53 7.73 -0.53 -7.17
C THR A 53 7.86 0.06 -5.78
N ALA A 54 7.90 1.39 -5.63
CA ALA A 54 7.95 2.04 -4.33
C ALA A 54 6.72 1.69 -3.47
N VAL A 55 5.52 1.78 -4.05
CA VAL A 55 4.29 1.40 -3.35
C VAL A 55 4.30 -0.09 -2.99
N ALA A 56 4.71 -0.97 -3.89
CA ALA A 56 4.78 -2.41 -3.63
C ALA A 56 5.78 -2.76 -2.52
N ALA A 57 6.94 -2.09 -2.47
CA ALA A 57 7.93 -2.29 -1.41
C ALA A 57 7.36 -1.89 -0.04
N ILE A 58 6.66 -0.75 0.05
CA ILE A 58 5.99 -0.32 1.29
C ILE A 58 4.84 -1.27 1.66
N GLN A 59 4.11 -1.83 0.69
CA GLN A 59 3.11 -2.85 0.97
C GLN A 59 3.74 -4.11 1.61
N ALA A 60 4.90 -4.55 1.13
CA ALA A 60 5.62 -5.68 1.72
C ALA A 60 6.08 -5.38 3.16
N ASP A 61 6.55 -4.16 3.42
CA ASP A 61 6.90 -3.69 4.77
C ASP A 61 5.68 -3.69 5.71
N GLU A 62 4.50 -3.25 5.23
CA GLU A 62 3.27 -3.33 6.02
C GLU A 62 2.85 -4.77 6.34
N ILE A 63 3.12 -5.73 5.43
CA ILE A 63 2.90 -7.14 5.74
C ILE A 63 3.83 -7.58 6.86
N LEU A 64 5.12 -7.21 6.84
CA LEU A 64 6.04 -7.48 7.94
C LEU A 64 5.51 -6.90 9.25
N ARG A 65 5.18 -5.61 9.30
CA ARG A 65 4.57 -4.97 10.48
C ARG A 65 3.33 -5.73 10.99
N MET A 66 2.50 -6.25 10.09
CA MET A 66 1.28 -6.98 10.42
C MET A 66 1.53 -8.38 10.97
N VAL A 67 2.44 -9.15 10.38
CA VAL A 67 2.66 -10.56 10.76
C VAL A 67 3.70 -10.70 11.87
N ASN A 68 4.59 -9.72 11.99
CA ASN A 68 5.71 -9.80 12.89
C ASN A 68 5.29 -9.42 14.31
N LYS A 69 5.56 -10.32 15.28
CA LYS A 69 5.49 -10.04 16.72
C LYS A 69 6.81 -9.47 17.25
N LEU A 70 7.80 -9.22 16.39
CA LEU A 70 9.22 -9.10 16.74
C LEU A 70 9.71 -7.66 17.01
N GLU A 71 8.84 -6.71 17.29
CA GLU A 71 9.24 -5.44 17.93
C GLU A 71 8.40 -5.19 19.18
N LYS A 72 8.46 -6.15 20.10
CA LYS A 72 8.30 -5.86 21.51
C LYS A 72 9.71 -5.70 22.09
N GLU A 73 10.33 -4.57 21.82
CA GLU A 73 11.35 -4.04 22.74
C GLU A 73 10.66 -3.47 23.98
#